data_AF-A0A6A6KSR0-F1
#
_entry.id   AF-A0A6A6KSR0-F1
#
_cell.length_a   1.000
_cell.length_b   1.000
_cell.length_c   1.000
_cell.angle_alpha   90.00
_cell.angle_beta   90.00
_cell.angle_gamma   90.00
#
_symmetry.space_group_name_H-M   'P 1'
#
loop_
_entity.id
_entity.type
_entity.pdbx_description
1 polymer ?
#
loop_
_entity_poly.entity_id
_entity_poly.type
_entity_poly.pdbx_seq_one_letter_code
_entity_poly.pdbx_strand_id
1 'polypeptide(L)'
;MMSPWKARRSSIRSSKPNFCRPGSFTSDQDLYTDKRTRGIVTSFAINETLFFEEFVLSMIKMGQLDVLTGNQGEIRANCSARNSDNKYLVSITEEENMGSSAEMR
;
A
#
# COMPACT_ATOMS: atom_id res chain seq x y z
N MET A 1 5.88 -0.39 -20.37
CA MET A 1 4.47 -0.28 -20.77
C MET A 1 3.77 0.66 -19.81
N MET A 2 3.55 1.90 -20.23
CA MET A 2 2.54 2.85 -19.75
C MET A 2 2.57 3.97 -20.79
N SER A 3 1.59 3.98 -21.69
CA SER A 3 1.63 4.85 -22.86
C SER A 3 1.37 6.31 -22.47
N PRO A 4 2.04 7.29 -23.12
CA PRO A 4 1.95 8.69 -22.74
C PRO A 4 0.56 9.24 -23.06
N TRP A 5 -0.03 9.96 -22.10
CA TRP A 5 -1.17 10.85 -22.30
C TRP A 5 -0.79 12.01 -23.22
N LYS A 6 -0.60 11.76 -24.53
CA LYS A 6 -0.61 12.83 -25.53
C LYS A 6 -2.06 13.27 -25.76
N ALA A 7 -2.48 14.26 -24.99
CA ALA A 7 -3.71 15.00 -25.22
C ALA A 7 -3.67 15.65 -26.61
N ARG A 8 -4.43 15.08 -27.57
CA ARG A 8 -4.61 15.68 -28.89
C ARG A 8 -5.58 16.85 -28.75
N ARG A 9 -5.04 18.07 -28.87
CA ARG A 9 -5.79 19.32 -28.86
C ARG A 9 -6.45 19.52 -30.23
N SER A 10 -7.76 19.28 -30.35
CA SER A 10 -8.59 19.91 -31.37
C SER A 10 -10.10 19.72 -31.14
N SER A 11 -10.80 20.85 -31.25
CA SER A 11 -12.22 21.01 -31.54
C SER A 11 -13.24 20.87 -30.41
N ILE A 12 -13.83 22.03 -30.10
CA ILE A 12 -15.10 22.24 -29.42
C ILE A 12 -16.19 21.32 -29.99
N ARG A 13 -16.81 20.50 -29.15
CA ARG A 13 -18.20 20.08 -29.33
C ARG A 13 -18.86 19.85 -27.98
N SER A 14 -19.83 20.70 -27.69
CA SER A 14 -20.81 20.58 -26.62
C SER A 14 -21.60 19.27 -26.78
N SER A 15 -21.95 18.66 -25.63
CA SER A 15 -22.97 17.60 -25.47
C SER A 15 -22.55 16.17 -25.84
N LYS A 16 -22.06 15.39 -24.84
CA LYS A 16 -22.49 14.01 -24.50
C LYS A 16 -21.65 13.43 -23.33
N PRO A 17 -22.27 12.87 -22.27
CA PRO A 17 -21.54 12.21 -21.19
C PRO A 17 -21.22 10.78 -21.60
N ASN A 18 -20.20 10.61 -22.44
CA ASN A 18 -19.61 9.29 -22.68
C ASN A 18 -18.52 9.07 -21.62
N PHE A 19 -18.95 8.98 -20.36
CA PHE A 19 -18.07 8.67 -19.24
C PHE A 19 -17.88 7.16 -19.20
N CYS A 20 -16.91 6.69 -19.98
CA CYS A 20 -16.15 5.45 -19.79
C CYS A 20 -15.29 5.29 -21.04
N ARG A 21 -14.01 5.66 -20.95
CA ARG A 21 -13.02 5.07 -21.85
C ARG A 21 -12.99 3.57 -21.51
N PRO A 22 -13.33 2.67 -22.43
CA PRO A 22 -13.36 1.24 -22.12
C PRO A 22 -11.96 0.82 -21.66
N GLY A 23 -11.85 0.40 -20.40
CA GLY A 23 -10.59 -0.01 -19.77
C GLY A 23 -10.02 0.95 -18.71
N SER A 24 -10.69 2.05 -18.33
CA SER A 24 -10.28 2.92 -17.20
C SER A 24 -11.30 2.85 -16.08
N PHE A 25 -10.86 2.62 -14.84
CA PHE A 25 -11.75 2.76 -13.69
C PHE A 25 -12.19 4.23 -13.54
N THR A 26 -13.42 4.42 -13.10
CA THR A 26 -13.98 5.76 -12.84
C THR A 26 -13.18 6.49 -11.77
N SER A 27 -12.71 5.76 -10.76
CA SER A 27 -11.80 6.26 -9.71
C SER A 27 -10.55 6.93 -10.28
N ASP A 28 -9.95 6.32 -11.31
CA ASP A 28 -8.69 6.81 -11.89
C ASP A 28 -8.94 8.05 -12.74
N GLN A 29 -10.07 8.09 -13.46
CA GLN A 29 -10.48 9.25 -14.22
C GLN A 29 -10.86 10.43 -13.32
N ASP A 30 -11.43 10.14 -12.16
CA ASP A 30 -11.88 11.14 -11.19
C ASP A 30 -10.73 11.92 -10.57
N LEU A 31 -9.56 11.28 -10.38
CA LEU A 31 -8.33 11.95 -9.92
C LEU A 31 -7.90 13.10 -10.84
N TYR A 32 -8.19 13.01 -12.14
CA TYR A 32 -7.90 14.08 -13.10
C TYR A 32 -9.05 15.07 -13.27
N THR A 33 -10.31 14.66 -13.05
CA THR A 33 -11.46 15.56 -13.20
C THR A 33 -11.67 16.45 -11.98
N ASP A 34 -11.37 15.96 -10.78
CA ASP A 34 -11.43 16.75 -9.54
C ASP A 34 -10.35 17.84 -9.53
N LYS A 35 -10.77 19.06 -9.21
CA LYS A 35 -9.88 20.24 -9.11
C LYS A 35 -8.84 20.09 -8.01
N ARG A 36 -9.14 19.35 -6.94
CA ARG A 36 -8.23 19.16 -5.79
C ARG A 36 -7.03 18.29 -6.14
N THR A 37 -7.23 17.23 -6.92
CA THR A 37 -6.21 16.23 -7.24
C THR A 37 -5.57 16.43 -8.62
N ARG A 38 -6.23 17.17 -9.52
CA ARG A 38 -5.70 17.44 -10.88
C ARG A 38 -4.29 18.03 -10.89
N GLY A 39 -3.99 18.95 -9.97
CA GLY A 39 -2.66 19.58 -9.87
C GLY A 39 -1.57 18.53 -9.60
N ILE A 40 -1.84 17.62 -8.67
CA ILE A 40 -0.93 16.55 -8.25
C ILE A 40 -0.71 15.55 -9.39
N VAL A 41 -1.80 15.13 -10.07
CA VAL A 41 -1.72 14.23 -11.23
C VAL A 41 -0.89 14.86 -12.36
N THR A 42 -1.05 16.17 -12.58
CA THR A 42 -0.31 16.89 -13.62
C THR A 42 1.18 17.02 -13.26
N SER A 43 1.53 17.29 -12.00
CA SER A 43 2.93 17.35 -11.57
C SER A 43 3.63 15.99 -11.70
N PHE A 44 2.94 14.89 -11.37
CA PHE A 44 3.48 13.53 -11.54
C PHE A 44 3.64 13.14 -13.02
N ALA A 45 2.75 13.61 -13.89
CA ALA A 45 2.86 13.37 -15.34
C ALA A 45 4.03 14.15 -15.99
N ILE A 46 4.44 15.27 -15.40
CA ILE A 46 5.55 16.11 -15.90
C ILE A 46 6.90 15.62 -15.33
N ASN A 47 6.93 15.25 -14.05
CA ASN A 47 8.14 14.85 -13.35
C ASN A 47 7.98 13.45 -12.77
N GLU A 48 8.57 12.48 -13.46
CA GLU A 48 8.55 11.06 -13.08
C GLU A 48 9.33 10.80 -11.78
N THR A 49 10.44 11.50 -11.54
CA THR A 49 11.23 11.34 -10.30
C THR A 49 10.42 11.76 -9.08
N LEU A 50 9.71 12.89 -9.17
CA LEU A 50 8.83 13.37 -8.11
C LEU A 50 7.70 12.37 -7.80
N PHE A 51 7.16 11.72 -8.83
CA PHE A 51 6.16 10.67 -8.64
C PHE A 51 6.72 9.50 -7.83
N PHE A 52 7.92 9.01 -8.16
CA PHE A 52 8.51 7.89 -7.43
C PHE A 52 8.86 8.22 -5.98
N GLU A 53 9.37 9.43 -5.73
CA GLU A 53 9.64 9.89 -4.36
C GLU A 53 8.39 9.89 -3.49
N GLU A 54 7.31 10.52 -3.97
CA GLU A 54 6.03 10.58 -3.26
C GLU A 54 5.34 9.21 -3.17
N PHE A 55 5.54 8.35 -4.18
CA PHE A 55 5.02 6.99 -4.19
C PHE A 55 5.63 6.16 -3.05
N VAL A 56 6.96 6.21 -2.87
CA VAL A 56 7.64 5.49 -1.78
C VAL A 56 7.14 5.97 -0.43
N LEU A 57 7.05 7.29 -0.23
CA LEU A 57 6.53 7.86 1.03
C LEU A 57 5.09 7.43 1.30
N SER A 58 4.25 7.39 0.27
CA SER A 58 2.86 6.97 0.37
C SER A 58 2.74 5.48 0.72
N MET A 59 3.58 4.61 0.12
CA MET A 59 3.59 3.18 0.43
C MET A 59 4.05 2.88 1.85
N ILE A 60 5.04 3.64 2.38
CA ILE A 60 5.45 3.54 3.78
C ILE A 60 4.28 3.86 4.71
N LYS A 61 3.58 4.97 4.46
CA LYS A 61 2.42 5.38 5.26
C LYS A 61 1.29 4.35 5.19
N MET A 62 1.00 3.81 4.01
CA MET A 62 -0.03 2.78 3.86
C MET A 62 0.34 1.49 4.59
N GLY A 63 1.62 1.10 4.59
CA GLY A 63 2.09 -0.11 5.28
C GLY A 63 2.05 -0.02 6.81
N GLN A 64 1.84 1.18 7.36
CA GLN A 64 1.75 1.43 8.80
C GLN A 64 0.30 1.56 9.31
N LEU A 65 -0.70 1.44 8.43
CA LEU A 65 -2.10 1.47 8.83
C LEU A 65 -2.49 0.17 9.55
N ASP A 66 -3.10 0.30 10.72
CA ASP A 66 -3.68 -0.78 11.53
C ASP A 66 -2.76 -2.00 11.75
N VAL A 67 -1.45 -1.76 11.90
CA VAL A 67 -0.47 -2.82 12.13
C VAL A 67 -0.54 -3.33 13.57
N LEU A 68 -0.61 -4.65 13.72
CA LEU A 68 -0.55 -5.33 15.02
C LEU A 68 0.89 -5.31 15.53
N THR A 69 1.12 -4.65 16.69
CA THR A 69 2.45 -4.52 17.31
C THR A 69 2.45 -5.06 18.74
N GLY A 70 3.64 -5.40 19.24
CA GLY A 70 3.81 -6.00 20.56
C GLY A 70 3.08 -7.35 20.66
N ASN A 71 2.19 -7.47 21.64
CA ASN A 71 1.47 -8.72 21.92
C ASN A 71 0.10 -8.79 21.20
N GLN A 72 -0.19 -7.86 20.27
CA GLN A 72 -1.51 -7.74 19.64
C GLN A 72 -1.69 -8.65 18.41
N GLY A 73 -0.92 -9.73 18.28
CA GLY A 73 -0.99 -10.67 17.15
C GLY A 73 -0.10 -11.90 17.35
N GLU A 74 0.10 -12.67 16.29
CA GLU A 74 0.96 -13.86 16.29
C GLU A 74 1.83 -13.92 15.03
N ILE A 75 3.03 -14.51 15.14
CA ILE A 75 3.85 -14.83 13.98
C ILE A 75 3.39 -16.18 13.43
N ARG A 76 2.79 -16.17 12.24
CA ARG A 76 2.23 -17.38 11.62
C ARG A 76 3.32 -18.21 10.97
N ALA A 77 3.35 -19.51 11.27
CA ALA A 77 4.20 -20.47 10.55
C ALA A 77 3.66 -20.79 9.14
N ASN A 78 2.35 -20.64 8.95
CA ASN A 78 1.68 -20.77 7.66
C ASN A 78 0.79 -19.53 7.43
N CYS A 79 1.06 -18.71 6.41
CA CYS A 79 0.32 -17.47 6.16
C CYS A 79 -1.18 -17.67 5.90
N SER A 80 -1.55 -18.84 5.36
CA SER A 80 -2.93 -19.16 4.96
C SER A 80 -3.83 -19.60 6.11
N ALA A 81 -3.26 -19.91 7.28
CA ALA A 81 -4.00 -20.38 8.45
C ALA A 81 -3.55 -19.64 9.71
N ARG A 82 -4.44 -19.55 10.71
CA ARG A 82 -4.04 -19.12 12.05
C ARG A 82 -3.26 -20.25 12.72
N ASN A 83 -2.31 -19.91 13.59
CA ASN A 83 -1.69 -20.94 14.41
C ASN A 83 -2.82 -21.60 15.21
N SER A 84 -2.87 -22.93 15.16
CA SER A 84 -3.84 -23.66 15.97
C SER A 84 -3.49 -23.42 17.43
N ASP A 85 -4.48 -23.14 18.28
CA ASP A 85 -4.33 -22.99 19.74
C ASP A 85 -3.97 -24.34 20.38
N ASN A 86 -2.88 -24.97 19.93
CA ASN A 86 -2.34 -26.14 20.56
C ASN A 86 -1.54 -25.66 21.77
N LYS A 87 -2.16 -25.75 22.93
CA LYS A 87 -1.60 -25.42 24.26
C LYS A 87 -0.21 -26.03 24.52
N TYR A 88 0.17 -27.09 23.77
CA TYR A 88 1.48 -27.73 23.81
C TYR A 88 2.61 -26.98 23.08
N LEU A 89 2.31 -26.08 22.12
CA LEU A 89 3.36 -25.32 21.41
C LEU A 89 3.81 -24.08 22.18
N VAL A 90 2.95 -23.54 23.05
CA VAL A 90 3.28 -22.43 23.96
C VAL A 90 4.35 -22.85 24.97
N SER A 91 4.35 -24.10 25.43
CA SER A 91 5.37 -24.62 26.35
C SER A 91 6.74 -24.84 25.72
N ILE A 92 6.87 -24.89 24.39
CA ILE A 92 8.17 -25.06 23.72
C ILE A 92 8.87 -23.71 23.54
N THR A 93 8.13 -22.61 23.46
CA THR A 93 8.69 -21.26 23.28
C THR A 93 9.14 -20.59 24.59
N GLU A 94 8.98 -21.25 25.74
CA GLU A 94 9.38 -20.72 27.05
C GLU A 94 10.62 -21.41 27.66
N GLU A 95 11.20 -22.43 27.02
CA GLU A 95 12.39 -23.14 27.54
C GLU A 95 13.76 -22.65 27.03
N GLU A 96 13.84 -21.57 26.24
CA GLU A 96 15.14 -20.94 25.90
C GLU A 96 15.35 -19.59 26.59
N ASN A 97 14.93 -19.45 27.85
CA ASN A 97 15.47 -18.40 28.72
C ASN A 97 15.61 -18.81 30.19
N MET A 98 16.22 -19.97 30.45
CA MET A 98 16.90 -20.26 31.71
C MET A 98 18.19 -21.03 31.45
N GLY A 99 19.31 -20.31 31.35
CA GLY A 99 20.63 -20.94 31.45
C GLY A 99 21.80 -20.26 30.76
N SER A 100 22.20 -19.06 31.21
CA SER A 100 23.64 -18.79 31.30
C SER A 100 23.96 -17.94 32.52
N SER A 101 24.69 -18.59 33.42
CA SER A 101 25.53 -18.04 34.48
C SER A 101 24.84 -17.52 35.75
N ALA A 102 24.58 -18.44 36.66
CA ALA A 102 24.95 -18.21 38.05
C ALA A 102 26.29 -18.91 38.31
N GLU A 103 27.37 -18.15 38.47
CA GLU A 103 28.39 -18.49 39.46
C GLU A 103 29.06 -17.23 40.01
N MET A 104 28.99 -17.13 41.33
CA MET A 104 29.55 -16.11 42.18
C MET A 104 30.84 -16.69 42.78
N ARG A 105 32.00 -16.17 42.38
CA ARG A 105 33.21 -16.07 43.21
C ARG A 105 34.15 -15.01 42.67
#